data_AF-A0A7J7DS91-F1
#
_entry.id   AF-A0A7J7DS91-F1
#
_cell.length_a   1.000
_cell.length_b   1.000
_cell.length_c   1.000
_cell.angle_alpha   90.00
_cell.angle_beta   90.00
_cell.angle_gamma   90.00
#
_symmetry.space_group_name_H-M   'P 1'
#
loop_
_entity.id
_entity.type
_entity.pdbx_description
1 polymer ?
#
loop_
_entity_poly.entity_id
_entity_poly.type
_entity_poly.pdbx_seq_one_letter_code
_entity_poly.pdbx_strand_id
1 'polypeptide(L)'
;MFACSGDPYFLEPFWLQNAASSALVVAGWHRMGYTYHDQSFISAELERHIRKLHAIVGNAVTDGRHILFGAGSAQLLVAAVYALSPLNSSSPTRVVVSIPYFELYKQQTEVFNSVEFKFEGDTSLWMNNSDSNVNFIEFVTSPNNPDGQLNKALLHSSYAKAIHDRAYYWPHFTGIPAPADDDLMIFTISKLTGHASSRFG
;
A
#
# COMPACT_ATOMS: atom_id res chain seq x y z
N MET A 1 -16.79 -6.48 23.49
CA MET A 1 -15.72 -6.99 22.61
C MET A 1 -14.86 -5.79 22.28
N PHE A 2 -13.67 -5.68 22.86
CA PHE A 2 -12.76 -4.59 22.50
C PHE A 2 -12.29 -4.83 21.06
N ALA A 3 -12.54 -3.88 20.17
CA ALA A 3 -12.09 -3.92 18.78
C ALA A 3 -10.58 -3.65 18.73
N CYS A 4 -9.77 -4.60 19.22
CA CYS A 4 -8.30 -4.49 19.26
C CYS A 4 -7.63 -4.84 17.92
N SER A 5 -8.40 -5.31 16.93
CA SER A 5 -7.91 -5.68 15.60
C SER A 5 -8.69 -4.93 14.54
N GLY A 6 -8.00 -4.47 13.50
CA GLY A 6 -8.61 -3.93 12.29
C GLY A 6 -9.20 -5.01 11.38
N ASP A 7 -9.63 -6.14 11.93
CA ASP A 7 -10.13 -7.26 11.14
C ASP A 7 -11.47 -6.92 10.47
N PRO A 8 -11.58 -7.13 9.15
CA PRO A 8 -12.66 -6.61 8.33
C PRO A 8 -13.90 -7.54 8.27
N TYR A 9 -14.23 -8.22 9.38
CA TYR A 9 -15.35 -9.17 9.44
C TYR A 9 -16.71 -8.55 9.10
N PHE A 10 -16.83 -7.22 9.15
CA PHE A 10 -18.05 -6.51 8.72
C PHE A 10 -18.44 -6.79 7.25
N LEU A 11 -17.51 -7.27 6.42
CA LEU A 11 -17.78 -7.64 5.02
C LEU A 11 -18.20 -9.10 4.83
N GLU A 12 -18.12 -9.94 5.87
CA GLU A 12 -18.51 -11.36 5.78
C GLU A 12 -19.97 -11.56 5.31
N PRO A 13 -20.97 -10.81 5.81
CA PRO A 13 -22.35 -10.99 5.35
C PRO A 13 -22.54 -10.74 3.86
N PHE A 14 -21.77 -9.82 3.26
CA PHE A 14 -21.81 -9.58 1.81
C PHE A 14 -21.37 -10.82 1.04
N TRP A 15 -20.29 -11.49 1.45
CA TRP A 15 -19.81 -12.69 0.76
C TRP A 15 -20.73 -13.90 0.94
N LEU A 16 -21.35 -14.05 2.11
CA LEU A 16 -22.36 -15.08 2.34
C LEU A 16 -23.56 -14.93 1.40
N GLN A 17 -24.01 -13.69 1.16
CA GLN A 17 -25.10 -13.40 0.22
C GLN A 17 -24.70 -13.63 -1.24
N ASN A 18 -23.40 -13.57 -1.56
CA ASN A 18 -22.86 -13.70 -2.91
C ASN A 18 -22.11 -15.03 -3.14
N ALA A 19 -22.35 -16.05 -2.31
CA ALA A 19 -21.60 -17.31 -2.30
C ALA A 19 -21.57 -18.00 -3.68
N ALA A 20 -22.70 -18.09 -4.38
CA ALA A 20 -22.77 -18.75 -5.68
C ALA A 20 -21.94 -18.04 -6.78
N SER A 21 -21.81 -16.72 -6.69
CA SER A 21 -21.07 -15.90 -7.67
C SER A 21 -19.57 -15.77 -7.39
N SER A 22 -19.14 -16.12 -6.17
CA SER A 22 -17.77 -15.93 -5.68
C SER A 22 -17.07 -17.24 -5.28
N ALA A 23 -17.82 -18.35 -5.19
CA ALA A 23 -17.24 -19.67 -4.99
C ALA A 23 -16.34 -20.05 -6.17
N LEU A 24 -15.17 -20.61 -5.86
CA LEU A 24 -14.20 -21.05 -6.83
C LEU A 24 -13.78 -22.50 -6.54
N VAL A 25 -13.60 -23.27 -7.62
CA VAL A 25 -13.04 -24.63 -7.56
C VAL A 25 -11.67 -24.59 -8.22
N VAL A 26 -10.63 -24.88 -7.43
CA VAL A 26 -9.26 -24.96 -7.93
C VAL A 26 -8.94 -26.42 -8.26
N ALA A 27 -8.72 -26.73 -9.53
CA ALA A 27 -8.29 -28.07 -9.94
C ALA A 27 -6.91 -28.41 -9.35
N GLY A 28 -6.67 -29.68 -9.04
CA GLY A 28 -5.41 -30.12 -8.41
C GLY A 28 -4.14 -29.85 -9.22
N TRP A 29 -4.28 -29.63 -10.53
CA TRP A 29 -3.19 -29.27 -11.44
C TRP A 29 -3.15 -27.77 -11.79
N HIS A 30 -4.01 -26.95 -11.17
CA HIS A 30 -4.06 -25.52 -11.47
C HIS A 30 -2.75 -24.84 -11.06
N ARG A 31 -2.09 -24.21 -12.03
CA ARG A 31 -0.88 -23.37 -11.81
C ARG A 31 0.25 -24.06 -11.04
N MET A 32 0.59 -25.30 -11.39
CA MET A 32 1.75 -26.00 -10.81
C MET A 32 3.11 -25.40 -11.24
N GLY A 33 3.16 -24.68 -12.36
CA GLY A 33 4.39 -24.03 -12.85
C GLY A 33 4.65 -22.67 -12.20
N TYR A 34 5.91 -22.21 -12.22
CA TYR A 34 6.33 -20.94 -11.63
C TYR A 34 5.81 -19.70 -12.37
N THR A 35 5.58 -19.80 -13.68
CA THR A 35 5.23 -18.67 -14.54
C THR A 35 3.93 -18.91 -15.30
N TYR A 36 3.36 -17.83 -15.79
CA TYR A 36 2.28 -17.84 -16.78
C TYR A 36 2.84 -18.23 -18.15
N HIS A 37 1.96 -18.44 -19.13
CA HIS A 37 2.35 -18.82 -20.50
C HIS A 37 3.24 -17.78 -21.18
N ASP A 38 3.11 -16.51 -20.79
CA ASP A 38 3.92 -15.38 -21.26
C ASP A 38 5.20 -15.17 -20.43
N GLN A 39 5.57 -16.14 -19.59
CA GLN A 39 6.72 -16.09 -18.67
C GLN A 39 6.61 -15.05 -17.55
N SER A 40 5.48 -14.35 -17.42
CA SER A 40 5.25 -13.44 -16.31
C SER A 40 5.00 -14.20 -15.00
N PHE A 41 5.11 -13.49 -13.88
CA PHE A 41 4.73 -13.96 -12.55
C PHE A 41 3.38 -13.40 -12.09
N ILE A 42 2.78 -12.51 -12.88
CA ILE A 42 1.60 -11.71 -12.53
C ILE A 42 0.46 -12.10 -13.49
N SER A 43 -0.75 -12.29 -12.94
CA SER A 43 -1.92 -12.58 -13.76
C SER A 43 -2.35 -11.35 -14.55
N ALA A 44 -2.18 -11.39 -15.87
CA ALA A 44 -2.72 -10.38 -16.78
C ALA A 44 -4.24 -10.21 -16.61
N GLU A 45 -4.98 -11.30 -16.37
CA GLU A 45 -6.43 -11.20 -16.10
C GLU A 45 -6.72 -10.52 -14.76
N LEU A 46 -5.96 -10.80 -13.71
CA LEU A 46 -6.18 -10.13 -12.43
C LEU A 46 -5.82 -8.65 -12.51
N GLU A 47 -4.71 -8.33 -13.18
CA GLU A 47 -4.29 -6.96 -13.46
C GLU A 47 -5.40 -6.20 -14.21
N ARG A 48 -5.97 -6.80 -15.26
CA ARG A 48 -7.09 -6.23 -16.02
C ARG A 48 -8.31 -5.95 -15.13
N HIS A 49 -8.64 -6.85 -14.19
CA HIS A 49 -9.74 -6.64 -13.25
C HIS A 49 -9.43 -5.55 -12.21
N ILE A 50 -8.19 -5.46 -11.72
CA ILE A 50 -7.77 -4.39 -10.80
C ILE A 50 -7.89 -3.03 -11.47
N ARG A 51 -7.41 -2.89 -12.71
CA ARG A 51 -7.56 -1.65 -13.51
C ARG A 51 -9.02 -1.29 -13.71
N LYS A 52 -9.85 -2.25 -14.13
CA LYS A 52 -11.29 -2.05 -14.31
C LYS A 52 -11.98 -1.65 -12.99
N LEU A 53 -11.59 -2.25 -11.87
CA LEU A 53 -12.12 -1.92 -10.55
C LEU A 53 -11.84 -0.45 -10.21
N HIS A 54 -10.57 -0.02 -10.31
CA HIS A 54 -10.20 1.37 -10.04
C HIS A 54 -10.89 2.37 -10.98
N ALA A 55 -11.06 2.02 -12.26
CA ALA A 55 -11.80 2.84 -13.21
C ALA A 55 -13.30 2.97 -12.86
N ILE A 56 -13.95 1.89 -12.41
CA ILE A 56 -15.36 1.91 -12.00
C ILE A 56 -15.55 2.71 -10.70
N VAL A 57 -14.66 2.52 -9.73
CA VAL A 57 -14.74 3.22 -8.44
C VAL A 57 -14.31 4.68 -8.57
N GLY A 58 -13.43 4.99 -9.51
CA GLY A 58 -12.89 6.34 -9.72
C GLY A 58 -11.92 6.78 -8.63
N ASN A 59 -11.30 5.84 -7.90
CA ASN A 59 -10.41 6.14 -6.77
C ASN A 59 -8.92 6.15 -7.13
N ALA A 60 -8.50 5.66 -8.30
CA ALA A 60 -7.09 5.70 -8.71
C ALA A 60 -6.93 5.76 -10.23
N VAL A 61 -5.93 6.53 -10.68
CA VAL A 61 -5.44 6.50 -12.06
C VAL A 61 -4.48 5.32 -12.20
N THR A 62 -4.83 4.37 -13.06
CA THR A 62 -3.98 3.19 -13.31
C THR A 62 -3.34 3.20 -14.70
N ASP A 63 -3.84 4.02 -15.62
CA ASP A 63 -3.29 4.12 -16.98
C ASP A 63 -1.83 4.58 -16.96
N GLY A 64 -0.98 3.91 -17.74
CA GLY A 64 0.46 4.17 -17.74
C GLY A 64 1.23 3.72 -16.49
N ARG A 65 0.55 3.13 -15.49
CA ARG A 65 1.20 2.62 -14.26
C ARG A 65 1.57 1.14 -14.38
N HIS A 66 2.70 0.77 -13.78
CA HIS A 66 3.03 -0.64 -13.52
C HIS A 66 2.25 -1.15 -12.31
N ILE A 67 1.82 -2.42 -12.36
CA ILE A 67 1.11 -3.09 -11.26
C ILE A 67 1.98 -4.24 -10.77
N LEU A 68 2.21 -4.29 -9.46
CA LEU A 68 2.94 -5.34 -8.77
C LEU A 68 2.02 -5.95 -7.71
N PHE A 69 2.16 -7.26 -7.48
CA PHE A 69 1.42 -7.96 -6.42
C PHE A 69 2.34 -8.26 -5.25
N GLY A 70 1.80 -8.15 -4.03
CA GLY A 70 2.48 -8.55 -2.82
C GLY A 70 1.64 -9.45 -1.93
N ALA A 71 2.31 -10.11 -1.00
CA ALA A 71 1.73 -10.91 0.08
C ALA A 71 1.07 -10.00 1.14
N GLY A 72 0.11 -9.19 0.70
CA GLY A 72 -0.49 -8.08 1.42
C GLY A 72 0.31 -6.79 1.26
N SER A 73 -0.35 -5.65 1.55
CA SER A 73 0.32 -4.34 1.52
C SER A 73 1.53 -4.26 2.43
N ALA A 74 1.56 -5.01 3.53
CA ALA A 74 2.70 -5.11 4.44
C ALA A 74 4.01 -5.51 3.73
N GLN A 75 3.98 -6.40 2.73
CA GLN A 75 5.17 -6.74 1.95
C GLN A 75 5.54 -5.60 0.98
N LEU A 76 4.55 -4.98 0.35
CA LEU A 76 4.76 -3.89 -0.60
C LEU A 76 5.33 -2.64 0.06
N LEU A 77 4.89 -2.31 1.29
CA LEU A 77 5.36 -1.16 2.06
C LEU A 77 6.87 -1.24 2.30
N VAL A 78 7.36 -2.38 2.82
CA VAL A 78 8.80 -2.56 3.02
C VAL A 78 9.54 -2.65 1.68
N ALA A 79 9.01 -3.34 0.68
CA ALA A 79 9.63 -3.43 -0.63
C ALA A 79 9.81 -2.05 -1.28
N ALA A 80 8.83 -1.15 -1.11
CA ALA A 80 8.90 0.23 -1.57
C ALA A 80 9.99 1.02 -0.83
N VAL A 81 10.12 0.86 0.49
CA VAL A 81 11.21 1.48 1.27
C VAL A 81 12.58 1.05 0.75
N TYR A 82 12.77 -0.25 0.50
CA TYR A 82 14.01 -0.76 -0.10
C TYR A 82 14.25 -0.19 -1.50
N ALA A 83 13.25 -0.23 -2.38
CA ALA A 83 13.39 0.21 -3.77
C ALA A 83 13.68 1.72 -3.90
N LEU A 84 13.17 2.54 -2.98
CA LEU A 84 13.37 3.98 -2.97
C LEU A 84 14.64 4.41 -2.22
N SER A 85 15.31 3.49 -1.52
CA SER A 85 16.55 3.78 -0.81
C SER A 85 17.76 3.56 -1.73
N PRO A 86 18.59 4.59 -1.97
CA PRO A 86 19.75 4.45 -2.85
C PRO A 86 20.82 3.57 -2.21
N LEU A 87 21.36 2.64 -3.02
CA LEU A 87 22.50 1.82 -2.64
C LEU A 87 23.75 2.68 -2.46
N ASN A 88 24.57 2.37 -1.45
CA ASN A 88 25.85 3.02 -1.16
C ASN A 88 25.77 4.54 -0.92
N SER A 89 24.65 5.03 -0.38
CA SER A 89 24.54 6.41 0.09
C SER A 89 25.48 6.66 1.29
N SER A 90 26.00 7.88 1.42
CA SER A 90 26.82 8.29 2.58
C SER A 90 26.03 8.32 3.89
N SER A 91 24.71 8.34 3.82
CA SER A 91 23.80 8.27 4.97
C SER A 91 22.53 7.50 4.61
N PRO A 92 21.92 6.78 5.57
CA PRO A 92 20.66 6.08 5.35
C PRO A 92 19.55 7.06 4.96
N THR A 93 18.64 6.60 4.10
CA THR A 93 17.39 7.31 3.80
C THR A 93 16.54 7.41 5.05
N ARG A 94 16.00 8.59 5.32
CA ARG A 94 15.15 8.84 6.47
C ARG A 94 13.71 8.50 6.13
N VAL A 95 13.17 7.49 6.79
CA VAL A 95 11.77 7.08 6.67
C VAL A 95 10.95 7.83 7.72
N VAL A 96 9.98 8.61 7.28
CA VAL A 96 9.19 9.51 8.13
C VAL A 96 7.70 9.36 7.85
N VAL A 97 6.88 9.79 8.81
CA VAL A 97 5.42 9.73 8.70
C VAL A 97 4.77 10.78 9.61
N SER A 98 3.67 11.39 9.20
CA SER A 98 2.94 12.36 10.03
C SER A 98 2.18 11.69 11.19
N ILE A 99 2.19 12.31 12.37
CA ILE A 99 1.45 11.81 13.55
C ILE A 99 -0.02 12.27 13.50
N PRO A 100 -1.00 11.41 13.87
CA PRO A 100 -0.85 10.00 14.22
C PRO A 100 -0.73 9.09 12.99
N TYR A 101 -0.09 7.93 13.14
CA TYR A 101 0.19 7.02 12.02
C TYR A 101 -0.03 5.55 12.34
N PHE A 102 -0.01 4.71 11.30
CA PHE A 102 -0.07 3.26 11.41
C PHE A 102 1.26 2.69 11.91
N GLU A 103 1.27 2.17 13.14
CA GLU A 103 2.48 1.71 13.85
C GLU A 103 3.35 0.70 13.09
N LEU A 104 2.78 -0.07 12.15
CA LEU A 104 3.51 -1.05 11.35
C LEU A 104 4.66 -0.41 10.54
N TYR A 105 4.54 0.86 10.11
CA TYR A 105 5.61 1.53 9.36
C TYR A 105 6.91 1.59 10.17
N LYS A 106 6.81 1.99 11.44
CA LYS A 106 7.95 2.01 12.36
C LYS A 106 8.46 0.59 12.60
N GLN A 107 7.55 -0.32 13.00
CA GLN A 107 7.91 -1.69 13.34
C GLN A 107 8.65 -2.41 12.20
N GLN A 108 8.15 -2.32 10.97
CA GLN A 108 8.80 -2.95 9.82
C GLN A 108 10.15 -2.31 9.53
N THR A 109 10.22 -0.99 9.47
CA THR A 109 11.46 -0.27 9.17
C THR A 109 12.56 -0.62 10.19
N GLU A 110 12.21 -0.66 11.47
CA GLU A 110 13.13 -1.01 12.57
C GLU A 110 13.48 -2.51 12.59
N VAL A 111 12.54 -3.42 12.27
CA VAL A 111 12.81 -4.87 12.24
C VAL A 111 13.77 -5.25 11.12
N PHE A 112 13.62 -4.65 9.93
CA PHE A 112 14.54 -4.93 8.82
C PHE A 112 15.92 -4.28 9.02
N ASN A 113 16.03 -3.25 9.87
CA ASN A 113 17.28 -2.65 10.37
C ASN A 113 18.43 -2.62 9.35
N SER A 114 18.20 -1.96 8.22
CA SER A 114 19.11 -1.93 7.08
C SER A 114 20.03 -0.70 7.16
N VAL A 115 21.21 -0.77 6.53
CA VAL A 115 22.15 0.37 6.50
C VAL A 115 21.69 1.45 5.49
N GLU A 116 20.76 1.09 4.61
CA GLU A 116 20.23 1.91 3.54
C GLU A 116 19.10 2.84 3.99
N PHE A 117 18.39 2.52 5.08
CA PHE A 117 17.29 3.35 5.59
C PHE A 117 17.12 3.25 7.10
N LYS A 118 16.51 4.28 7.68
CA LYS A 118 16.22 4.36 9.12
C LYS A 118 14.92 5.11 9.38
N PHE A 119 14.14 4.65 10.34
CA PHE A 119 12.95 5.36 10.80
C PHE A 119 13.34 6.59 11.63
N GLU A 120 12.80 7.76 11.26
CA GLU A 120 13.13 9.07 11.85
C GLU A 120 11.89 9.83 12.34
N GLY A 121 10.74 9.14 12.47
CA GLY A 121 9.56 9.66 13.15
C GLY A 121 8.79 10.72 12.36
N ASP A 122 8.35 11.77 13.07
CA ASP A 122 7.38 12.74 12.56
C ASP A 122 7.92 13.56 11.39
N THR A 123 7.23 13.51 10.24
CA THR A 123 7.52 14.34 9.07
C THR A 123 7.59 15.83 9.39
N SER A 124 6.79 16.32 10.35
CA SER A 124 6.70 17.76 10.67
C SER A 124 8.04 18.38 11.09
N LEU A 125 8.92 17.58 11.70
CA LEU A 125 10.25 17.99 12.17
C LEU A 125 11.24 18.26 11.01
N TRP A 126 10.89 17.81 9.81
CA TRP A 126 11.77 17.83 8.64
C TRP A 126 11.33 18.83 7.56
N MET A 127 10.14 19.44 7.69
CA MET A 127 9.59 20.36 6.67
C MET A 127 10.48 21.58 6.40
N ASN A 128 11.15 22.09 7.44
CA ASN A 128 12.06 23.24 7.33
C ASN A 128 13.51 22.82 7.07
N ASN A 129 13.78 21.52 6.92
CA ASN A 129 15.12 21.04 6.67
C ASN A 129 15.45 21.25 5.18
N SER A 130 16.11 22.37 4.90
CA SER A 130 16.58 22.76 3.58
C SER A 130 17.88 22.07 3.18
N ASP A 131 18.43 21.13 3.98
CA ASP A 131 19.61 20.36 3.58
C ASP A 131 19.31 19.56 2.32
N SER A 132 19.87 20.03 1.22
CA SER A 132 19.61 19.56 -0.13
C SER A 132 20.20 18.19 -0.44
N ASN A 133 20.69 17.43 0.54
CA ASN A 133 21.40 16.16 0.30
C ASN A 133 20.87 14.99 1.15
N VAL A 134 19.80 15.17 1.92
CA VAL A 134 19.21 14.08 2.72
C VAL A 134 18.05 13.45 1.96
N ASN A 135 18.12 12.14 1.75
CA ASN A 135 17.03 11.38 1.15
C ASN A 135 15.93 11.11 2.19
N PHE A 136 14.68 11.37 1.81
CA PHE A 136 13.50 11.10 2.62
C PHE A 136 12.55 10.16 1.90
N ILE A 137 11.95 9.25 2.66
CA ILE A 137 10.77 8.49 2.26
C ILE A 137 9.67 8.82 3.24
N GLU A 138 8.61 9.46 2.77
CA GLU A 138 7.42 9.78 3.54
C GLU A 138 6.35 8.71 3.31
N PHE A 139 5.87 8.06 4.38
CA PHE A 139 4.62 7.32 4.31
C PHE A 139 3.44 8.30 4.38
N VAL A 140 2.54 8.20 3.40
CA VAL A 140 1.34 9.03 3.31
C VAL A 140 0.12 8.12 3.28
N THR A 141 -0.55 8.00 4.43
CA THR A 141 -1.77 7.18 4.54
C THR A 141 -3.00 8.06 4.37
N SER A 142 -3.85 7.75 3.39
CA SER A 142 -5.05 8.55 3.14
C SER A 142 -6.15 7.69 2.52
N PRO A 143 -7.25 7.42 3.25
CA PRO A 143 -7.55 7.83 4.63
C PRO A 143 -6.56 7.29 5.64
N ASN A 144 -6.19 8.12 6.61
CA ASN A 144 -5.18 7.82 7.60
C ASN A 144 -5.68 6.81 8.64
N ASN A 145 -4.74 6.07 9.21
CA ASN A 145 -4.96 5.22 10.37
C ASN A 145 -4.20 5.84 11.55
N PRO A 146 -4.87 6.27 12.63
CA PRO A 146 -6.23 5.87 13.03
C PRO A 146 -7.36 6.85 12.73
N ASP A 147 -7.07 8.10 12.36
CA ASP A 147 -8.05 9.21 12.42
C ASP A 147 -8.89 9.42 11.15
N GLY A 148 -8.67 8.65 10.08
CA GLY A 148 -9.43 8.70 8.83
C GLY A 148 -9.17 9.93 7.97
N GLN A 149 -8.19 10.76 8.31
CA GLN A 149 -7.90 12.00 7.58
C GLN A 149 -7.36 11.73 6.17
N LEU A 150 -7.71 12.59 5.21
CA LEU A 150 -7.19 12.51 3.84
C LEU A 150 -5.84 13.24 3.75
N ASN A 151 -4.80 12.62 4.31
CA ASN A 151 -3.46 13.19 4.34
C ASN A 151 -2.84 13.34 2.94
N LYS A 152 -1.92 14.30 2.83
CA LYS A 152 -1.08 14.55 1.66
C LYS A 152 0.38 14.54 2.10
N ALA A 153 1.29 14.28 1.17
CA ALA A 153 2.72 14.42 1.41
C ALA A 153 3.04 15.85 1.88
N LEU A 154 3.90 15.97 2.89
CA LEU A 154 4.39 17.25 3.41
C LEU A 154 5.78 17.59 2.86
N LEU A 155 6.54 16.60 2.39
CA LEU A 155 7.86 16.80 1.80
C LEU A 155 7.77 16.90 0.28
N HIS A 156 8.36 17.97 -0.28
CA HIS A 156 8.28 18.28 -1.73
C HIS A 156 9.66 18.49 -2.39
N SER A 157 10.74 18.14 -1.71
CA SER A 157 12.09 18.26 -2.29
C SER A 157 12.34 17.17 -3.34
N SER A 158 13.32 17.38 -4.22
CA SER A 158 13.74 16.35 -5.20
C SER A 158 14.31 15.08 -4.56
N TYR A 159 14.70 15.16 -3.28
CA TYR A 159 15.25 14.07 -2.47
C TYR A 159 14.20 13.40 -1.58
N ALA A 160 12.95 13.89 -1.62
CA ALA A 160 11.83 13.28 -0.93
C ALA A 160 11.02 12.42 -1.90
N LYS A 161 10.72 11.20 -1.48
CA LYS A 161 9.80 10.27 -2.16
C LYS A 161 8.66 9.95 -1.21
N ALA A 162 7.47 9.73 -1.76
CA ALA A 162 6.28 9.42 -0.98
C ALA A 162 5.73 8.04 -1.35
N ILE A 163 5.45 7.23 -0.33
CA ILE A 163 4.72 5.97 -0.44
C ILE A 163 3.28 6.23 -0.02
N HIS A 164 2.35 6.24 -0.98
CA HIS A 164 0.95 6.51 -0.68
C HIS A 164 0.22 5.21 -0.33
N ASP A 165 -0.03 5.02 0.96
CA ASP A 165 -0.85 3.91 1.45
C ASP A 165 -2.33 4.28 1.31
N ARG A 166 -2.96 3.68 0.30
CA ARG A 166 -4.36 3.87 -0.10
C ARG A 166 -5.22 2.69 0.36
N ALA A 167 -4.80 1.92 1.37
CA ALA A 167 -5.53 0.76 1.86
C ALA A 167 -7.02 1.06 2.16
N TYR A 168 -7.31 2.22 2.73
CA TYR A 168 -8.67 2.65 3.09
C TYR A 168 -9.33 3.55 2.03
N TYR A 169 -8.73 3.80 0.86
CA TYR A 169 -9.26 4.74 -0.12
C TYR A 169 -10.37 4.12 -0.99
N TRP A 170 -11.43 3.69 -0.31
CA TRP A 170 -12.61 3.03 -0.87
C TRP A 170 -13.88 3.69 -0.32
N PRO A 171 -15.01 3.62 -1.06
CA PRO A 171 -16.29 4.20 -0.63
C PRO A 171 -16.80 3.72 0.74
N HIS A 172 -16.28 2.60 1.26
CA HIS A 172 -16.62 2.09 2.59
C HIS A 172 -16.12 2.99 3.72
N PHE A 173 -14.99 3.69 3.51
CA PHE A 173 -14.31 4.45 4.55
C PHE A 173 -14.34 5.96 4.31
N THR A 174 -14.42 6.40 3.07
CA THR A 174 -14.41 7.82 2.73
C THR A 174 -15.14 8.09 1.42
N GLY A 175 -15.67 9.32 1.28
CA GLY A 175 -16.07 9.82 -0.03
C GLY A 175 -14.84 9.96 -0.92
N ILE A 176 -14.97 9.69 -2.22
CA ILE A 176 -13.84 9.78 -3.16
C ILE A 176 -13.84 11.19 -3.79
N PRO A 177 -13.01 12.14 -3.31
CA PRO A 177 -12.98 13.50 -3.85
C PRO A 177 -12.42 13.55 -5.27
N ALA A 178 -11.42 12.71 -5.56
CA ALA A 178 -10.76 12.61 -6.86
C ALA A 178 -10.00 11.28 -6.97
N PRO A 179 -9.73 10.77 -8.19
CA PRO A 179 -8.81 9.66 -8.35
C PRO A 179 -7.42 10.00 -7.80
N ALA A 180 -6.81 9.09 -7.03
CA ALA A 180 -5.41 9.20 -6.65
C ALA A 180 -4.51 9.00 -7.89
N ASP A 181 -3.49 9.85 -8.06
CA ASP A 181 -2.58 9.83 -9.21
C ASP A 181 -1.13 9.96 -8.76
N ASP A 182 -0.80 9.32 -7.62
CA ASP A 182 0.53 9.40 -7.04
C ASP A 182 1.53 8.47 -7.75
N ASP A 183 2.82 8.76 -7.62
CA ASP A 183 3.89 7.96 -8.24
C ASP A 183 3.92 6.50 -7.77
N LEU A 184 3.65 6.29 -6.47
CA LEU A 184 3.60 4.99 -5.84
C LEU A 184 2.40 4.93 -4.90
N MET A 185 1.42 4.10 -5.27
CA MET A 185 0.20 3.85 -4.51
C MET A 185 0.13 2.38 -4.10
N ILE A 186 -0.24 2.11 -2.85
CA ILE A 186 -0.41 0.75 -2.33
C ILE A 186 -1.87 0.56 -1.92
N PHE A 187 -2.49 -0.51 -2.41
CA PHE A 187 -3.83 -0.93 -2.04
C PHE A 187 -3.78 -2.31 -1.37
N THR A 188 -4.87 -2.75 -0.76
CA THR A 188 -5.01 -4.13 -0.31
C THR A 188 -6.46 -4.60 -0.33
N ILE A 189 -6.67 -5.86 -0.71
CA ILE A 189 -8.00 -6.46 -0.64
C ILE A 189 -8.48 -6.65 0.81
N SER A 190 -7.55 -6.59 1.78
CA SER A 190 -7.88 -6.71 3.21
C SER A 190 -8.90 -5.66 3.65
N LYS A 191 -8.83 -4.45 3.08
CA LYS A 191 -9.75 -3.34 3.43
C LYS A 191 -10.83 -3.11 2.38
N LEU A 192 -10.65 -3.60 1.15
CA LEU A 192 -11.67 -3.58 0.11
C LEU A 192 -12.70 -4.70 0.28
N THR A 193 -12.27 -5.96 0.28
CA THR A 193 -13.16 -7.13 0.27
C THR A 193 -13.23 -7.83 1.62
N GLY A 194 -12.36 -7.47 2.56
CA GLY A 194 -12.31 -8.12 3.87
C GLY A 194 -11.52 -9.43 3.90
N HIS A 195 -10.89 -9.82 2.79
CA HIS A 195 -10.08 -11.03 2.70
C HIS A 195 -8.65 -10.80 3.24
N ALA A 196 -8.55 -10.40 4.51
CA ALA A 196 -7.26 -10.05 5.14
C ALA A 196 -6.27 -11.22 5.20
N SER A 197 -6.77 -12.45 5.31
CA SER A 197 -5.99 -13.69 5.36
C SER A 197 -5.55 -14.19 3.99
N SER A 198 -6.13 -13.70 2.89
CA SER A 198 -5.64 -14.00 1.54
C SER A 198 -4.26 -13.40 1.25
N ARG A 199 -3.83 -12.43 2.08
CA ARG A 199 -2.51 -11.78 2.00
C ARG A 199 -2.25 -11.27 0.58
N PHE A 200 -3.12 -10.39 0.08
CA PHE A 200 -2.98 -9.82 -1.26
C PHE A 200 -3.06 -8.29 -1.21
N GLY A 201 -2.09 -7.64 -1.85
CA GLY A 201 -1.95 -6.20 -2.00
C GLY A 201 -1.43 -5.88 -3.39
#